data_AF-A0A9D6IJG8-F1
#
_entry.id   AF-A0A9D6IJG8-F1
#
_cell.length_a   1.000
_cell.length_b   1.000
_cell.length_c   1.000
_cell.angle_alpha   90.00
_cell.angle_beta   90.00
_cell.angle_gamma   90.00
#
_symmetry.space_group_name_H-M   'P 1'
#
loop_
_entity.id
_entity.type
_entity.pdbx_description
1 polymer ?
#
loop_
_entity_poly.entity_id
_entity_poly.type
_entity_poly.pdbx_seq_one_letter_code
_entity_poly.pdbx_strand_id
1 'polypeptide(L)' 'MSRRSKSKKKTGWEGKVVKELRFLSEAELACEAWQGSQKVAAVEFTDGSLVYAACDPEGNGPGALFGVTSDGQTVWVNPA' A
#
# COMPACT_ATOMS: atom_id res chain seq x y z
N MET A 1 -13.26 11.53 -40.89
CA MET A 1 -13.77 11.10 -39.58
C MET A 1 -12.60 10.94 -38.61
N SER A 2 -12.42 11.86 -37.67
CA SER A 2 -11.31 11.82 -36.71
C SER A 2 -11.66 10.89 -35.53
N ARG A 3 -10.91 9.80 -35.36
CA ARG A 3 -11.04 8.91 -34.19
C ARG A 3 -10.41 9.61 -32.99
N ARG A 4 -11.25 10.18 -32.12
CA ARG A 4 -10.87 10.60 -30.76
C ARG A 4 -10.36 9.37 -30.01
N SER A 5 -9.06 9.26 -29.75
CA SER A 5 -8.54 8.24 -28.85
C SER A 5 -9.02 8.58 -27.44
N LYS A 6 -9.83 7.69 -26.85
CA LYS A 6 -10.17 7.79 -25.43
C LYS A 6 -8.89 7.48 -24.66
N SER A 7 -8.28 8.50 -24.07
CA SER A 7 -7.20 8.31 -23.10
C SER A 7 -7.75 7.43 -21.97
N LYS A 8 -7.24 6.19 -21.83
CA LYS A 8 -7.56 5.34 -20.69
C LYS A 8 -7.12 6.13 -19.45
N LYS A 9 -8.04 6.45 -18.55
CA LYS A 9 -7.69 6.95 -17.22
C LYS A 9 -6.81 5.87 -16.59
N LYS A 10 -5.49 6.12 -16.54
CA LYS A 10 -4.61 5.30 -15.72
C LYS A 10 -5.14 5.40 -14.30
N THR A 11 -5.47 4.27 -13.69
CA THR A 11 -5.68 4.21 -12.25
C THR A 11 -4.41 4.74 -11.57
N GLY A 12 -4.53 5.32 -10.37
CA GLY A 12 -3.45 6.10 -9.76
C GLY A 12 -2.11 5.35 -9.60
N TRP A 13 -2.11 4.02 -9.70
CA TRP A 13 -0.96 3.15 -9.46
C TRP A 13 -0.38 2.50 -10.72
N GLU A 14 -1.07 2.58 -11.86
CA GLU A 14 -0.62 1.96 -13.11
C GLU A 14 0.71 2.54 -13.60
N GLY A 15 1.73 1.69 -13.68
CA GLY A 15 3.07 2.05 -14.15
C GLY A 15 3.96 2.71 -13.10
N LYS A 16 3.53 2.77 -11.83
CA LYS A 16 4.44 3.14 -10.73
C LYS A 16 5.42 1.99 -10.45
N VAL A 17 6.62 2.34 -10.00
CA VAL A 17 7.67 1.38 -9.64
C VAL A 17 7.78 1.30 -8.13
N VAL A 18 7.75 0.08 -7.59
CA VAL A 18 7.98 -0.16 -6.16
C VAL A 18 9.47 0.08 -5.86
N LYS A 19 9.74 0.89 -4.84
CA LYS A 19 11.07 1.13 -4.30
C LYS A 19 11.42 0.09 -3.23
N GLU A 20 10.58 -0.04 -2.21
CA GLU A 20 10.81 -0.96 -1.09
C GLU A 20 9.50 -1.31 -0.35
N LEU A 21 9.54 -2.38 0.46
CA LEU A 21 8.55 -2.63 1.50
C LEU A 21 9.17 -2.27 2.85
N ARG A 22 8.48 -1.44 3.64
CA ARG A 22 8.91 -1.03 4.98
C ARG A 22 7.72 -0.89 5.93
N PHE A 23 7.98 -0.72 7.21
CA PHE A 23 6.94 -0.32 8.15
C PHE A 23 6.71 1.20 8.12
N LEU A 24 5.48 1.63 8.38
CA LEU A 24 5.17 3.03 8.65
C LEU A 24 5.91 3.50 9.91
N SER A 25 6.39 4.73 9.85
CA SER A 25 6.98 5.43 10.99
C SER A 25 5.90 5.90 11.97
N GLU A 26 6.29 6.20 13.21
CA GLU A 26 5.37 6.72 14.23
C GLU A 26 4.66 8.01 13.79
N ALA A 27 5.34 8.88 13.03
CA ALA A 27 4.76 10.11 12.50
C ALA A 27 3.70 9.84 11.42
N GLU A 28 3.91 8.84 10.55
CA GLU A 28 2.94 8.43 9.53
C GLU A 28 1.71 7.79 10.18
N LEU A 29 1.92 6.92 11.19
CA LEU A 29 0.83 6.32 11.98
C LEU A 29 -0.01 7.39 12.68
N ALA A 30 0.63 8.38 13.29
CA ALA A 30 -0.05 9.49 13.96
C ALA A 30 -0.85 10.37 12.99
N CYS A 31 -0.34 10.59 11.78
CA CYS A 31 -1.03 11.34 10.72
C CYS A 31 -2.35 10.67 10.31
N GLU A 32 -2.36 9.34 10.27
CA GLU A 32 -3.56 8.53 9.98
C GLU A 32 -4.47 8.33 11.21
N ALA A 33 -4.16 8.98 12.33
CA ALA A 33 -4.83 8.81 13.63
C ALA A 33 -4.87 7.36 14.12
N TRP A 34 -3.89 6.53 13.72
CA TRP A 34 -3.77 5.17 14.23
C TRP A 34 -3.19 5.19 15.64
N GLN A 35 -3.97 4.67 16.58
CA GLN A 35 -3.61 4.63 18.00
C GLN A 35 -2.96 3.28 18.32
N GLY A 36 -1.67 3.27 18.69
CA GLY A 36 -1.00 2.08 19.21
C GLY A 36 0.35 1.76 18.56
N SER A 37 1.06 0.80 19.14
CA SER A 37 2.39 0.32 18.72
C SER A 37 2.34 -0.67 17.54
N GLN A 38 1.45 -0.45 16.57
CA GLN A 38 1.19 -1.40 15.50
C GLN A 38 2.25 -1.30 14.40
N LYS A 39 2.79 -2.43 13.95
CA LYS A 39 3.76 -2.48 12.86
C LYS A 39 3.06 -2.61 11.53
N VAL A 40 2.91 -1.50 10.82
CA VAL A 40 2.11 -1.51 9.59
C VAL A 40 2.98 -1.51 8.36
N ALA A 41 2.94 -2.62 7.63
CA ALA A 41 3.69 -2.76 6.39
C ALA A 41 3.11 -1.84 5.31
N ALA A 42 3.99 -1.16 4.59
CA ALA A 42 3.70 -0.26 3.51
C ALA A 42 4.60 -0.55 2.30
N VAL A 43 4.01 -0.45 1.12
CA VAL A 43 4.72 -0.47 -0.17
C VAL A 43 5.06 0.98 -0.51
N GLU A 44 6.35 1.29 -0.56
CA GLU A 44 6.84 2.59 -1.00
C GLU A 44 7.15 2.56 -2.49
N PHE A 45 6.62 3.52 -3.23
CA PHE A 45 6.91 3.72 -4.65
C PHE A 45 8.07 4.71 -4.84
N THR A 46 8.72 4.65 -6.00
CA THR A 46 9.87 5.51 -6.32
C THR A 46 9.55 7.01 -6.36
N ASP A 47 8.27 7.38 -6.44
CA ASP A 47 7.79 8.76 -6.36
C ASP A 47 7.40 9.20 -4.93
N GLY A 48 7.67 8.36 -3.93
CA GLY A 48 7.35 8.62 -2.53
C GLY A 48 5.92 8.30 -2.12
N SER A 49 5.07 7.82 -3.04
CA SER A 49 3.73 7.37 -2.68
C SER A 49 3.80 6.11 -1.81
N LEU A 50 2.83 5.96 -0.91
CA LEU A 50 2.71 4.79 -0.04
C LEU A 50 1.36 4.10 -0.25
N VAL A 51 1.36 2.77 -0.18
CA VAL A 51 0.16 1.93 -0.09
C VAL A 51 0.30 0.98 1.09
N TYR A 52 -0.70 0.93 1.95
CA TYR A 52 -0.76 0.06 3.12
C TYR A 52 -2.22 -0.35 3.37
N ALA A 53 -2.42 -1.39 4.18
CA ALA A 53 -3.76 -1.83 4.53
C ALA A 53 -4.45 -0.79 5.42
N ALA A 54 -5.72 -0.47 5.11
CA ALA A 54 -6.51 0.41 5.96
C ALA A 54 -6.77 -0.25 7.33
N CYS A 55 -6.76 0.55 8.39
CA CYS A 55 -7.31 0.18 9.68
C CYS A 55 -8.83 0.37 9.63
N ASP A 56 -9.57 -0.56 10.21
CA ASP A 56 -11.01 -0.38 10.36
C ASP A 56 -11.32 0.66 11.46
N PRO A 57 -12.52 1.28 11.45
CA PRO A 57 -12.87 2.31 12.42
C PRO A 57 -12.91 1.83 13.89
N GLU A 58 -13.00 0.52 14.14
CA GLU A 58 -13.01 -0.05 15.50
C GLU A 58 -11.59 -0.23 16.07
N GLY A 59 -10.56 -0.01 15.24
CA GLY A 59 -9.17 -0.02 15.67
C GLY A 59 -8.56 -1.42 15.79
N ASN A 60 -9.07 -2.41 15.03
CA ASN A 60 -8.50 -3.77 15.03
C ASN A 60 -7.15 -3.86 14.30
N GLY A 61 -6.61 -2.72 13.86
CA GLY A 61 -5.32 -2.61 13.18
C GLY A 61 -5.41 -2.84 11.67
N PRO A 62 -4.27 -2.86 10.97
CA PRO A 62 -4.28 -3.04 9.52
C PRO A 62 -4.66 -4.47 9.16
N GLY A 63 -5.34 -4.61 8.03
CA GLY A 63 -5.43 -5.91 7.37
C GLY A 63 -4.05 -6.46 6.95
N ALA A 64 -3.98 -7.76 6.65
CA ALA A 64 -2.78 -8.35 6.08
C ALA A 64 -2.54 -7.84 4.65
N LEU A 65 -1.27 -7.61 4.29
CA LEU A 65 -0.87 -7.44 2.90
C LEU A 65 -0.52 -8.80 2.31
N PHE A 66 -1.07 -9.10 1.14
CA PHE A 66 -0.79 -10.33 0.42
C PHE A 66 0.08 -10.04 -0.79
N GLY A 67 0.99 -10.96 -1.09
CA GLY A 67 1.85 -10.92 -2.26
C GLY A 67 2.09 -12.32 -2.80
N VAL A 68 2.59 -12.35 -4.03
CA VAL A 68 3.13 -13.57 -4.63
C VAL A 68 4.55 -13.27 -5.04
N THR A 69 5.49 -14.11 -4.62
CA THR A 69 6.90 -14.00 -4.99
C THR A 69 7.11 -14.42 -6.45
N SER A 70 8.30 -14.15 -7.00
CA SER A 70 8.62 -14.53 -8.38
C SER A 70 8.66 -16.04 -8.62
N ASP A 71 8.87 -16.84 -7.57
CA ASP A 71 8.78 -18.30 -7.57
C ASP A 71 7.37 -18.83 -7.29
N GLY A 72 6.36 -17.95 -7.21
CA GLY A 72 4.95 -18.32 -7.09
C GLY A 72 4.48 -18.64 -5.67
N GLN A 73 5.30 -18.37 -4.65
CA GLN A 73 4.88 -18.55 -3.26
C GLN A 73 3.97 -17.40 -2.83
N THR A 74 2.88 -17.75 -2.15
CA THR A 74 2.04 -16.74 -1.49
C THR A 74 2.73 -16.30 -0.21
N VAL A 75 2.98 -15.01 -0.10
CA VAL A 75 3.46 -14.37 1.12
C VAL A 75 2.36 -13.47 1.66
N TRP A 76 2.26 -13.41 2.97
CA TRP A 76 1.39 -12.46 3.64
C TRP A 76 2.17 -11.83 4.79
N VAL A 77 2.00 -10.52 4.93
CA VAL A 77 2.61 -9.75 6.02
C VAL A 77 1.50 -9.43 6.99
N ASN A 78 1.56 -10.05 8.17
CA ASN A 78 0.69 -9.73 9.29
C ASN A 78 1.30 -8.56 10.08
N PRO A 79 0.54 -7.51 10.39
CA PRO A 79 0.99 -6.46 11.30
C PRO A 79 1.04 -6.87 12.79
N ALA A 80 0.95 -8.16 13.11
CA ALA A 80 0.95 -8.73 14.47
C ALA A 80 2.02 -8.14 15.40
#